data_AF-Q64BC6-F1
#
_entry.id   AF-Q64BC6-F1
#
_cell.length_a   1.000
_cell.length_b   1.000
_cell.length_c   1.000
_cell.angle_alpha   90.00
_cell.angle_beta   90.00
_cell.angle_gamma   90.00
#
_symmetry.space_group_name_H-M   'P 1'
#
loop_
_entity.id
_entity.type
_entity.pdbx_description
1 polymer ?
#
loop_
_entity_poly.entity_id
_entity_poly.type
_entity_poly.pdbx_seq_one_letter_code
_entity_poly.pdbx_strand_id
1 'polypeptide(L)'
;MELRVREAIRKGGGILIENPVIFVPAIGLGIISIAFLFFTVPFPRLTEITRFSLTMILFVILLLVGLFLSGMIIKMSYDATKVSASLSGSARFVAQKYGTLLKASIIFGFVVFLCSIPLLISWMFVIAKSFYVFIIPLVGSVILVVFLVIKLIFYGYAILIDESRAINSLKKSWNITKGKGNWCKVFVIALFFWILKEIPRGLASMLPLNVLAILMFFIIMFVTPWLYSSLTFAYIKLEEDVV
;
A
#
# COMPACT_ATOMS: atom_id res chain seq x y z
N MET A 1 1.15 24.59 -7.65
CA MET A 1 1.59 24.81 -6.26
C MET A 1 2.57 23.72 -5.83
N GLU A 2 3.83 24.06 -5.52
CA GLU A 2 4.86 23.05 -5.25
C GLU A 2 4.50 22.09 -4.09
N LEU A 3 4.52 20.77 -4.35
CA LEU A 3 4.35 19.75 -3.31
C LEU A 3 5.49 19.81 -2.28
N ARG A 4 5.14 19.94 -0.99
CA ARG A 4 6.06 19.83 0.14
C ARG A 4 5.75 18.57 0.95
N VAL A 5 6.74 17.68 1.12
CA VAL A 5 6.60 16.38 1.82
C VAL A 5 5.98 16.55 3.21
N ARG A 6 6.55 17.44 4.03
CA ARG A 6 6.07 17.72 5.39
C ARG A 6 4.61 18.19 5.41
N GLU A 7 4.23 19.00 4.42
CA GLU A 7 2.86 19.51 4.31
C GLU A 7 1.88 18.38 3.98
N ALA A 8 2.22 17.49 3.05
CA ALA A 8 1.40 16.33 2.69
C ALA A 8 1.22 15.35 3.87
N ILE A 9 2.29 15.10 4.63
CA ILE A 9 2.22 14.28 5.85
C ILE A 9 1.30 14.94 6.88
N ARG A 10 1.49 16.23 7.16
CA ARG A 10 0.68 16.98 8.13
C ARG A 10 -0.79 17.05 7.72
N LYS A 11 -1.08 17.36 6.45
CA LYS A 11 -2.45 17.45 5.92
C LYS A 11 -3.14 16.08 5.93
N GLY A 12 -2.43 15.01 5.59
CA GLY A 12 -2.95 13.65 5.73
C GLY A 12 -3.37 13.32 7.17
N GLY A 13 -2.60 13.75 8.17
CA GLY A 13 -2.98 13.60 9.58
C GLY A 13 -4.21 14.44 9.96
N GLY A 14 -4.28 15.68 9.47
CA GLY A 14 -5.45 16.55 9.66
C GLY A 14 -6.75 15.94 9.12
N ILE A 15 -6.71 15.36 7.92
CA ILE A 15 -7.85 14.65 7.31
C ILE A 15 -8.39 13.56 8.25
N LEU A 16 -7.51 12.79 8.89
CA LEU A 16 -7.92 11.71 9.80
C LEU A 16 -8.54 12.21 11.09
N ILE A 17 -8.03 13.32 11.63
CA ILE A 17 -8.57 13.95 12.84
C ILE A 17 -9.98 14.50 12.56
N GLU A 18 -10.15 15.16 11.41
CA GLU A 18 -11.43 15.73 10.99
C GLU A 18 -12.44 14.66 10.56
N ASN A 19 -11.97 13.51 10.06
CA ASN A 19 -12.81 12.43 9.53
C ASN A 19 -12.43 11.07 10.14
N PRO A 20 -12.73 10.82 11.42
CA PRO A 20 -12.36 9.58 12.12
C PRO A 20 -13.03 8.34 11.54
N VAL A 21 -14.10 8.49 10.74
CA VAL A 21 -14.77 7.38 10.05
C VAL A 21 -13.83 6.64 9.08
N ILE A 22 -12.73 7.27 8.63
CA ILE A 22 -11.68 6.62 7.81
C ILE A 22 -11.00 5.47 8.57
N PHE A 23 -11.00 5.50 9.91
CA PHE A 23 -10.44 4.42 10.71
C PHE A 23 -11.27 3.13 10.65
N VAL A 24 -12.55 3.18 10.27
CA VAL A 24 -13.40 1.97 10.18
C VAL A 24 -12.82 0.92 9.21
N PRO A 25 -12.56 1.24 7.92
CA PRO A 25 -11.88 0.30 7.04
C PRO A 25 -10.44 -0.03 7.48
N ALA A 26 -9.75 0.88 8.17
CA ALA A 26 -8.41 0.63 8.71
C ALA A 26 -8.40 -0.40 9.85
N ILE A 27 -9.41 -0.39 10.72
CA ILE A 27 -9.65 -1.42 11.75
C ILE A 27 -9.85 -2.76 11.06
N GLY A 28 -10.66 -2.82 10.00
CA GLY A 28 -10.84 -4.02 9.18
C GLY A 28 -9.51 -4.56 8.64
N LEU A 29 -8.64 -3.69 8.11
CA LEU A 29 -7.30 -4.07 7.66
C LEU A 29 -6.42 -4.58 8.81
N GLY A 30 -6.50 -3.95 9.98
CA GLY A 30 -5.79 -4.39 11.17
C GLY A 30 -6.20 -5.80 11.59
N ILE A 31 -7.51 -6.08 11.64
CA ILE A 31 -8.05 -7.41 11.98
C ILE A 31 -7.59 -8.46 10.97
N ILE A 32 -7.68 -8.15 9.68
CA ILE A 32 -7.20 -9.01 8.58
C ILE A 32 -5.71 -9.34 8.74
N SER A 33 -4.91 -8.36 9.16
CA SER A 33 -3.47 -8.53 9.31
C SER A 33 -3.11 -9.38 10.53
N ILE A 34 -3.85 -9.23 11.64
CA ILE A 34 -3.72 -10.13 12.79
C ILE A 34 -4.12 -11.56 12.38
N ALA A 35 -5.26 -11.71 11.69
CA ALA A 35 -5.72 -13.02 11.22
C ALA A 35 -4.63 -13.67 10.36
N PHE A 36 -4.08 -12.95 9.38
CA PHE A 36 -2.99 -13.44 8.55
C PHE A 36 -1.81 -13.93 9.39
N LEU A 37 -1.37 -13.16 10.38
CA LEU A 37 -0.26 -13.52 11.27
C LEU A 37 -0.51 -14.87 11.95
N PHE A 38 -1.68 -15.10 12.54
CA PHE A 38 -2.00 -16.36 13.21
C PHE A 38 -2.06 -17.56 12.27
N PHE A 39 -2.47 -17.37 11.01
CA PHE A 39 -2.49 -18.46 10.02
C PHE A 39 -1.12 -18.80 9.42
N THR A 40 -0.13 -17.92 9.60
CA THR A 40 1.26 -18.22 9.22
C THR A 40 2.03 -19.01 10.28
N VAL A 41 1.46 -19.18 11.48
CA VAL A 41 2.05 -20.00 12.54
C VAL A 41 1.76 -21.48 12.29
N PRO A 42 2.75 -22.38 12.40
CA PRO A 42 2.55 -23.81 12.16
C PRO A 42 1.54 -24.41 13.14
N PHE A 43 0.42 -24.94 12.62
CA PHE A 43 -0.54 -25.72 13.39
C PHE A 43 -0.19 -27.22 13.34
N PRO A 44 0.00 -27.89 14.50
CA PRO A 44 0.49 -29.27 14.55
C PRO A 44 -0.53 -30.34 14.11
N ARG A 45 -1.79 -29.96 13.84
CA ARG A 45 -2.90 -30.90 13.59
C ARG A 45 -3.31 -31.05 12.11
N LEU A 46 -2.72 -30.30 11.19
CA LEU A 46 -3.06 -30.34 9.77
C LEU A 46 -1.94 -31.01 8.97
N THR A 47 -2.31 -31.78 7.94
CA THR A 47 -1.31 -32.21 6.95
C THR A 47 -0.72 -30.99 6.24
N GLU A 48 0.53 -31.09 5.82
CA GLU A 48 1.25 -30.01 5.12
C GLU A 48 0.48 -29.50 3.88
N ILE A 49 -0.13 -30.39 3.12
CA ILE A 49 -0.91 -30.06 1.91
C ILE A 49 -2.20 -29.31 2.26
N THR A 50 -2.92 -29.76 3.29
CA THR A 50 -4.15 -29.09 3.75
C THR A 50 -3.83 -27.71 4.30
N ARG A 51 -2.73 -27.58 5.06
CA ARG A 51 -2.26 -26.29 5.59
C ARG A 51 -1.92 -25.33 4.46
N PHE A 52 -1.09 -25.76 3.51
CA PHE A 52 -0.71 -24.93 2.36
C PHE A 52 -1.94 -24.44 1.59
N SER A 53 -2.87 -25.34 1.28
CA SER A 53 -4.08 -25.01 0.53
C SER A 53 -4.95 -23.99 1.28
N LEU A 54 -5.15 -24.18 2.59
CA LEU A 54 -5.92 -23.27 3.42
C LEU A 54 -5.24 -21.89 3.52
N THR A 55 -3.91 -21.86 3.72
CA THR A 55 -3.14 -20.60 3.75
C THR A 55 -3.25 -19.85 2.43
N MET A 56 -3.19 -20.55 1.29
CA MET A 56 -3.31 -19.92 -0.03
C MET A 56 -4.71 -19.36 -0.27
N ILE A 57 -5.77 -20.11 0.06
CA ILE A 57 -7.16 -19.64 -0.05
C ILE A 57 -7.36 -18.40 0.82
N LEU A 58 -6.92 -18.48 2.07
CA LEU A 58 -7.02 -17.36 2.99
C LEU A 58 -6.23 -16.16 2.50
N PHE A 59 -5.01 -16.34 2.01
CA PHE A 59 -4.20 -15.27 1.45
C PHE A 59 -4.92 -14.56 0.31
N VAL A 60 -5.53 -15.30 -0.63
CA VAL A 60 -6.32 -14.72 -1.71
C VAL A 60 -7.50 -13.92 -1.16
N ILE A 61 -8.27 -14.47 -0.21
CA ILE A 61 -9.40 -13.77 0.41
C ILE A 61 -8.93 -12.47 1.08
N LEU A 62 -7.85 -12.52 1.86
CA LEU A 62 -7.32 -11.36 2.58
C LEU A 62 -6.78 -10.30 1.62
N LEU A 63 -6.19 -10.70 0.49
CA LEU A 63 -5.80 -9.76 -0.58
C LEU A 63 -7.02 -9.07 -1.20
N LEU A 64 -8.08 -9.83 -1.50
CA LEU A 64 -9.30 -9.28 -2.09
C LEU A 64 -9.97 -8.28 -1.14
N VAL A 65 -10.17 -8.66 0.11
CA VAL A 65 -10.78 -7.78 1.12
C VAL A 65 -9.86 -6.59 1.43
N GLY A 66 -8.55 -6.83 1.53
CA GLY A 66 -7.56 -5.78 1.77
C GLY A 66 -7.54 -4.72 0.67
N LEU A 67 -7.67 -5.13 -0.60
CA LEU A 67 -7.78 -4.21 -1.73
C LEU A 67 -9.05 -3.35 -1.64
N PHE A 68 -10.19 -3.95 -1.27
CA PHE A 68 -11.45 -3.24 -1.10
C PHE A 68 -11.36 -2.18 0.00
N LEU A 69 -10.87 -2.56 1.18
CA LEU A 69 -10.72 -1.66 2.33
C LEU A 69 -9.71 -0.54 2.06
N SER A 70 -8.60 -0.84 1.38
CA SER A 70 -7.62 0.17 0.96
C SER A 70 -8.23 1.17 -0.02
N GLY A 71 -9.05 0.68 -0.97
CA GLY A 71 -9.83 1.53 -1.88
C GLY A 71 -10.82 2.43 -1.14
N MET A 72 -11.49 1.92 -0.10
CA MET A 72 -12.37 2.72 0.75
C MET A 72 -11.61 3.83 1.46
N ILE A 73 -10.45 3.53 2.06
CA ILE A 73 -9.61 4.55 2.71
C ILE A 73 -9.24 5.63 1.71
N ILE A 74 -8.74 5.27 0.53
CA ILE A 74 -8.37 6.21 -0.54
C ILE A 74 -9.55 7.14 -0.89
N LYS A 75 -10.72 6.55 -1.17
CA LYS A 75 -11.91 7.31 -1.56
C LYS A 75 -12.41 8.21 -0.44
N MET A 76 -12.46 7.71 0.80
CA MET A 76 -12.87 8.49 1.97
C MET A 76 -11.90 9.63 2.25
N SER A 77 -10.59 9.40 2.13
CA SER A 77 -9.57 10.46 2.25
C SER A 77 -9.74 11.54 1.20
N TYR A 78 -10.19 11.19 -0.01
CA TYR A 78 -10.47 12.16 -1.07
C TYR A 78 -11.76 12.94 -0.83
N ASP A 79 -12.84 12.25 -0.45
CA ASP A 79 -14.13 12.91 -0.16
C ASP A 79 -14.01 13.86 1.03
N ALA A 80 -13.19 13.50 2.02
CA ALA A 80 -12.84 14.34 3.16
C ALA A 80 -12.11 15.64 2.78
N THR A 81 -11.43 15.72 1.63
CA THR A 81 -10.82 17.01 1.20
C THR A 81 -11.82 17.98 0.59
N LYS A 82 -13.04 17.52 0.27
CA LYS A 82 -14.07 18.34 -0.39
C LYS A 82 -15.25 18.66 0.52
N VAL A 83 -15.74 17.65 1.24
CA VAL A 83 -16.96 17.74 2.05
C VAL A 83 -16.78 16.95 3.35
N SER A 84 -17.23 15.70 3.38
CA SER A 84 -17.08 14.78 4.52
C SER A 84 -17.02 13.35 4.00
N ALA A 85 -16.27 12.50 4.70
CA ALA A 85 -16.17 11.10 4.34
C ALA A 85 -17.46 10.34 4.68
N SER A 86 -18.02 9.60 3.72
CA SER A 86 -19.13 8.68 3.93
C SER A 86 -18.69 7.23 3.76
N LEU A 87 -18.95 6.41 4.79
CA LEU A 87 -18.61 4.98 4.77
C LEU A 87 -19.42 4.24 3.70
N SER A 88 -20.75 4.44 3.69
CA SER A 88 -21.66 3.75 2.76
C SER A 88 -21.48 4.23 1.31
N GLY A 89 -21.26 5.54 1.12
CA GLY A 89 -20.96 6.12 -0.18
C GLY A 89 -19.67 5.55 -0.76
N SER A 90 -18.61 5.52 0.04
CA SER A 90 -17.31 4.99 -0.37
C SER A 90 -17.37 3.49 -0.63
N ALA A 91 -18.04 2.71 0.22
CA ALA A 91 -18.20 1.26 0.01
C ALA A 91 -18.94 0.96 -1.31
N ARG A 92 -20.05 1.66 -1.58
CA ARG A 92 -20.81 1.49 -2.83
C ARG A 92 -19.98 1.87 -4.05
N PHE A 93 -19.28 3.00 -3.99
CA PHE A 93 -18.43 3.47 -5.08
C PHE A 93 -17.28 2.49 -5.37
N VAL A 94 -16.57 2.05 -4.33
CA VAL A 94 -15.46 1.11 -4.47
C VAL A 94 -15.97 -0.22 -5.00
N ALA A 95 -17.15 -0.71 -4.55
CA ALA A 95 -17.76 -1.93 -5.09
C ALA A 95 -18.03 -1.83 -6.59
N GLN A 96 -18.53 -0.70 -7.07
CA GLN A 96 -18.77 -0.46 -8.51
C GLN A 96 -17.47 -0.45 -9.33
N LYS A 97 -16.37 0.08 -8.78
CA LYS A 97 -15.06 0.14 -9.44
C LYS A 97 -14.17 -1.06 -9.15
N TYR A 98 -14.61 -1.98 -8.29
CA TYR A 98 -13.77 -3.05 -7.74
C TYR A 98 -13.20 -3.96 -8.82
N GLY A 99 -13.99 -4.32 -9.84
CA GLY A 99 -13.51 -5.15 -10.95
C GLY A 99 -12.35 -4.50 -11.72
N THR A 100 -12.39 -3.18 -11.94
CA THR A 100 -11.30 -2.45 -12.59
C THR A 100 -10.08 -2.35 -11.68
N LEU A 101 -10.30 -2.09 -10.39
CA LEU A 101 -9.24 -2.04 -9.39
C LEU A 101 -8.52 -3.40 -9.28
N LEU A 102 -9.27 -4.49 -9.19
CA LEU A 102 -8.75 -5.85 -9.10
C LEU A 102 -7.95 -6.25 -10.33
N LYS A 103 -8.50 -6.04 -11.54
CA LYS A 103 -7.77 -6.34 -12.80
C LYS A 103 -6.44 -5.61 -12.85
N ALA A 104 -6.42 -4.35 -12.46
CA ALA A 104 -5.20 -3.58 -12.43
C ALA A 104 -4.22 -4.05 -11.37
N SER A 105 -4.69 -4.36 -10.16
CA SER A 105 -3.85 -4.92 -9.10
C SER A 105 -3.23 -6.25 -9.50
N ILE A 106 -3.95 -7.10 -10.24
CA ILE A 106 -3.41 -8.37 -10.77
C ILE A 106 -2.32 -8.11 -11.80
N ILE A 107 -2.59 -7.29 -12.82
CA ILE A 107 -1.62 -6.98 -13.89
C ILE A 107 -0.35 -6.37 -13.30
N PHE A 108 -0.49 -5.39 -12.42
CA PHE A 108 0.65 -4.74 -11.79
C PHE A 108 1.34 -5.63 -10.76
N GLY A 109 0.59 -6.43 -10.01
CA GLY A 109 1.16 -7.43 -9.09
C GLY A 109 2.06 -8.40 -9.83
N PHE A 110 1.65 -8.85 -11.02
CA PHE A 110 2.46 -9.67 -11.90
C PHE A 110 3.72 -8.94 -12.39
N VAL A 111 3.60 -7.68 -12.81
CA VAL A 111 4.77 -6.86 -13.20
C VAL A 111 5.75 -6.67 -12.04
N VAL A 112 5.26 -6.31 -10.85
CA VAL A 112 6.09 -6.15 -9.64
C VAL A 112 6.75 -7.47 -9.28
N PHE A 113 6.03 -8.59 -9.35
CA PHE A 113 6.57 -9.92 -9.12
C PHE A 113 7.72 -10.23 -10.07
N LEU A 114 7.54 -10.04 -11.37
CA LEU A 114 8.60 -10.23 -12.38
C LEU A 114 9.81 -9.33 -12.12
N CYS A 115 9.59 -8.05 -11.76
CA CYS A 115 10.66 -7.13 -11.40
C CYS A 115 11.35 -7.46 -10.06
N SER A 116 10.74 -8.31 -9.22
CA SER A 116 11.31 -8.76 -7.96
C SER A 116 12.21 -10.01 -8.12
N ILE A 117 12.15 -10.70 -9.27
CA ILE A 117 12.99 -11.88 -9.55
C ILE A 117 14.50 -11.53 -9.52
N PRO A 118 14.97 -10.45 -10.18
CA PRO A 118 16.38 -10.03 -10.09
C PRO A 118 16.83 -9.70 -8.67
N LEU A 119 15.93 -9.16 -7.84
CA LEU A 119 16.19 -8.87 -6.43
C LEU A 119 16.46 -10.17 -5.66
N LEU A 120 15.59 -11.18 -5.82
CA LEU A 120 15.74 -12.50 -5.19
C LEU A 120 17.05 -13.18 -5.61
N ILE A 121 17.37 -13.15 -6.90
CA ILE A 121 18.61 -13.71 -7.44
C ILE A 121 19.82 -13.00 -6.82
N SER A 122 19.82 -11.67 -6.82
CA SER A 122 20.91 -10.86 -6.25
C SER A 122 21.09 -11.11 -4.75
N TRP A 123 20.01 -11.28 -3.99
CA TRP A 123 20.04 -11.60 -2.56
C TRP A 123 20.70 -12.96 -2.28
N MET A 124 20.41 -13.98 -3.10
CA MET A 124 21.05 -15.29 -2.99
C MET A 124 22.58 -15.22 -3.18
N PHE A 125 23.05 -14.38 -4.11
CA PHE A 125 24.49 -14.19 -4.35
C PHE A 125 25.20 -13.40 -3.22
N VAL A 126 24.51 -12.44 -2.59
CA VAL A 126 25.03 -11.73 -1.42
C VAL A 126 25.24 -12.68 -0.24
N ILE A 127 24.27 -13.57 0.04
CA ILE A 127 24.39 -14.61 1.07
C ILE A 127 25.54 -15.58 0.75
N ALA A 128 25.75 -15.89 -0.54
CA ALA A 128 26.84 -16.75 -1.02
C ALA A 128 28.24 -16.08 -0.98
N LYS A 129 28.43 -15.02 -0.18
CA LYS A 129 29.69 -14.31 0.09
C LYS A 129 30.34 -13.58 -1.10
N SER A 130 29.65 -13.40 -2.22
CA SER A 130 30.12 -12.55 -3.33
C SER A 130 29.62 -11.10 -3.15
N PHE A 131 30.10 -10.44 -2.09
CA PHE A 131 29.41 -9.27 -1.51
C PHE A 131 29.41 -8.01 -2.37
N TYR A 132 30.48 -7.69 -3.10
CA TYR A 132 30.62 -6.34 -3.67
C TYR A 132 29.95 -6.15 -5.03
N VAL A 133 29.90 -7.19 -5.88
CA VAL A 133 29.38 -7.08 -7.25
C VAL A 133 27.84 -7.00 -7.27
N PHE A 134 27.17 -7.49 -6.22
CA PHE A 134 25.71 -7.62 -6.20
C PHE A 134 24.97 -6.55 -5.37
N ILE A 135 25.66 -5.67 -4.63
CA ILE A 135 25.03 -4.58 -3.86
C ILE A 135 24.37 -3.56 -4.80
N ILE A 136 25.07 -3.13 -5.85
CA ILE A 136 24.55 -2.15 -6.82
C ILE A 136 23.26 -2.65 -7.51
N PRO A 137 23.23 -3.87 -8.09
CA PRO A 137 22.00 -4.40 -8.70
C PRO A 137 20.89 -4.67 -7.67
N LEU A 138 21.22 -5.01 -6.43
CA LEU A 138 20.23 -5.15 -5.35
C LEU A 138 19.54 -3.81 -5.05
N VAL A 139 20.31 -2.75 -4.82
CA VAL A 139 19.78 -1.40 -4.54
C VAL A 139 18.96 -0.88 -5.72
N GLY A 140 19.46 -1.04 -6.95
CA GLY A 140 18.73 -0.67 -8.17
C GLY A 140 17.38 -1.40 -8.29
N SER A 141 17.35 -2.70 -7.98
CA SER A 141 16.13 -3.51 -8.01
C SER A 141 15.12 -3.06 -6.95
N VAL A 142 15.56 -2.72 -5.73
CA VAL A 142 14.68 -2.15 -4.69
C VAL A 142 14.05 -0.83 -5.17
N ILE A 143 14.86 0.07 -5.72
CA ILE A 143 14.37 1.36 -6.22
C ILE A 143 13.33 1.16 -7.32
N LEU A 144 13.57 0.21 -8.24
CA LEU A 144 12.64 -0.11 -9.32
C LEU A 144 11.30 -0.67 -8.78
N VAL A 145 11.36 -1.59 -7.82
CA VAL A 145 10.15 -2.16 -7.20
C VAL A 145 9.36 -1.06 -6.50
N VAL A 146 10.00 -0.20 -5.70
CA VAL A 146 9.31 0.90 -5.01
C VAL A 146 8.74 1.90 -6.03
N PHE A 147 9.48 2.21 -7.09
CA PHE A 147 8.98 3.06 -8.19
C PHE A 147 7.68 2.52 -8.77
N LEU A 148 7.63 1.21 -9.08
CA LEU A 148 6.44 0.55 -9.64
C LEU A 148 5.27 0.53 -8.63
N VAL A 149 5.54 0.27 -7.35
CA VAL A 149 4.52 0.27 -6.29
C VAL A 149 3.88 1.65 -6.15
N ILE A 150 4.67 2.72 -6.16
CA ILE A 150 4.14 4.10 -6.11
C ILE A 150 3.26 4.40 -7.32
N LYS A 151 3.69 4.00 -8.52
CA LYS A 151 2.89 4.15 -9.74
C LYS A 151 1.57 3.40 -9.66
N LEU A 152 1.56 2.20 -9.08
CA LEU A 152 0.35 1.41 -8.84
C LEU A 152 -0.59 2.10 -7.86
N ILE A 153 -0.06 2.67 -6.78
CA ILE A 153 -0.86 3.43 -5.82
C ILE A 153 -1.54 4.62 -6.52
N PHE A 154 -0.78 5.42 -7.27
CA PHE A 154 -1.30 6.57 -8.03
C PHE A 154 -2.26 6.18 -9.15
N TYR A 155 -2.09 5.00 -9.71
CA TYR A 155 -3.03 4.42 -10.66
C TYR A 155 -4.36 4.07 -9.98
N GLY A 156 -4.32 3.49 -8.79
CA GLY A 156 -5.52 3.27 -7.95
C GLY A 156 -6.22 4.58 -7.61
N TYR A 157 -5.47 5.62 -7.27
CA TYR A 157 -6.01 6.98 -7.10
C TYR A 157 -6.71 7.46 -8.36
N ALA A 158 -6.09 7.38 -9.53
CA ALA A 158 -6.70 7.82 -10.79
C ALA A 158 -7.99 7.04 -11.16
N ILE A 159 -8.12 5.77 -10.78
CA ILE A 159 -9.38 5.02 -10.95
C ILE A 159 -10.45 5.52 -9.98
N LEU A 160 -10.07 5.73 -8.72
CA LEU A 160 -11.01 6.00 -7.63
C LEU A 160 -11.41 7.47 -7.52
N ILE A 161 -10.57 8.38 -8.02
CA ILE A 161 -10.76 9.83 -7.94
C ILE A 161 -11.29 10.38 -9.27
N ASP A 162 -10.64 10.04 -10.39
CA ASP A 162 -10.95 10.68 -11.68
C ASP A 162 -12.02 9.95 -12.48
N GLU A 163 -12.51 8.83 -11.97
CA GLU A 163 -13.50 7.95 -12.61
C GLU A 163 -13.11 7.47 -14.02
N SER A 164 -11.85 7.66 -14.38
CA SER A 164 -11.33 7.49 -15.73
C SER A 164 -11.24 6.02 -16.12
N ARG A 165 -11.31 5.74 -17.43
CA ARG A 165 -11.02 4.38 -17.94
C ARG A 165 -9.58 4.01 -17.58
N ALA A 166 -9.36 2.75 -17.22
CA ALA A 166 -8.06 2.18 -16.83
C ALA A 166 -6.85 2.74 -17.60
N ILE A 167 -6.89 2.77 -18.94
CA ILE A 167 -5.76 3.25 -19.76
C ILE A 167 -5.48 4.75 -19.54
N ASN A 168 -6.52 5.57 -19.40
CA ASN A 168 -6.37 6.99 -19.14
C ASN A 168 -5.83 7.24 -17.72
N SER A 169 -6.24 6.43 -16.75
CA SER A 169 -5.72 6.44 -15.38
C SER A 169 -4.21 6.12 -15.34
N LEU A 170 -3.75 5.21 -16.21
CA LEU A 170 -2.33 4.85 -16.34
C LEU A 170 -1.50 6.00 -16.87
N LYS A 171 -1.94 6.60 -17.97
CA LYS A 171 -1.27 7.75 -18.59
C LYS A 171 -1.20 8.92 -17.60
N LYS A 172 -2.28 9.15 -16.85
CA LYS A 172 -2.35 10.21 -15.84
C LYS A 172 -1.43 9.96 -14.65
N SER A 173 -1.48 8.77 -14.04
CA SER A 173 -0.53 8.35 -12.99
C SER A 173 0.92 8.51 -13.47
N TRP A 174 1.20 8.14 -14.72
CA TRP A 174 2.51 8.27 -15.32
C TRP A 174 2.97 9.72 -15.43
N ASN A 175 2.10 10.63 -15.92
CA ASN A 175 2.40 12.04 -16.10
C ASN A 175 2.59 12.78 -14.77
N ILE A 176 1.70 12.55 -13.80
CA ILE A 176 1.73 13.16 -12.46
C ILE A 176 3.07 12.90 -11.76
N THR A 177 3.58 11.67 -11.90
CA THR A 177 4.84 11.25 -11.25
C THR A 177 6.08 11.52 -12.10
N LYS A 178 5.96 11.89 -13.39
CA LYS A 178 7.10 12.21 -14.27
C LYS A 178 7.63 13.64 -14.10
N GLY A 179 6.83 14.56 -13.54
CA GLY A 179 7.22 15.96 -13.30
C GLY A 179 8.53 16.08 -12.50
N LYS A 180 9.32 17.14 -12.79
CA LYS A 180 10.68 17.36 -12.28
C LYS A 180 10.69 17.35 -10.74
N GLY A 181 11.18 16.27 -10.13
CA GLY A 181 11.28 16.11 -8.66
C GLY A 181 10.03 15.59 -7.93
N ASN A 182 8.89 15.45 -8.62
CA ASN A 182 7.63 15.01 -7.99
C ASN A 182 7.69 13.55 -7.53
N TRP A 183 8.32 12.68 -8.34
CA TRP A 183 8.57 11.30 -7.94
C TRP A 183 9.34 11.19 -6.64
N CYS A 184 10.43 11.95 -6.49
CA CYS A 184 11.27 11.90 -5.28
C CYS A 184 10.46 12.30 -4.04
N LYS A 185 9.60 13.32 -4.15
CA LYS A 185 8.73 13.75 -3.05
C LYS A 185 7.73 12.66 -2.64
N VAL A 186 7.06 12.05 -3.60
CA VAL A 186 6.12 10.94 -3.33
C VAL A 186 6.85 9.72 -2.77
N PHE A 187 8.05 9.43 -3.29
CA PHE A 187 8.92 8.37 -2.80
C PHE A 187 9.29 8.59 -1.34
N VAL A 188 9.69 9.80 -0.95
CA VAL A 188 10.03 10.11 0.46
C VAL A 188 8.82 9.92 1.36
N ILE A 189 7.60 10.32 0.94
CA ILE A 189 6.38 10.07 1.71
C ILE A 189 6.16 8.57 1.88
N ALA A 190 6.20 7.80 0.80
CA ALA A 190 6.00 6.36 0.83
C ALA A 190 7.06 5.65 1.68
N LEU A 191 8.33 6.04 1.55
CA LEU A 191 9.45 5.49 2.30
C LEU A 191 9.31 5.76 3.80
N PHE A 192 8.97 6.98 4.19
CA PHE A 192 8.73 7.35 5.59
C PHE A 192 7.70 6.43 6.25
N PHE A 193 6.54 6.26 5.60
CA PHE A 193 5.49 5.40 6.12
C PHE A 193 5.82 3.90 6.03
N TRP A 194 6.57 3.48 5.00
CA TRP A 194 7.04 2.10 4.90
C TRP A 194 7.96 1.75 6.07
N ILE A 195 8.94 2.61 6.40
CA ILE A 195 9.81 2.43 7.56
C ILE A 195 8.98 2.27 8.84
N LEU A 196 7.98 3.14 9.06
CA LEU A 196 7.09 3.02 10.22
C LEU A 196 6.33 1.69 10.26
N LYS A 197 5.89 1.18 9.10
CA LYS A 197 5.17 -0.10 9.00
C LYS A 197 6.08 -1.32 9.21
N GLU A 198 7.38 -1.22 8.95
CA GLU A 198 8.32 -2.34 9.12
C GLU A 198 8.85 -2.47 10.56
N ILE A 199 8.64 -1.48 11.43
CA ILE A 199 9.05 -1.52 12.85
C ILE A 199 8.63 -2.83 13.55
N PRO A 200 7.36 -3.29 13.46
CA PRO A 200 6.95 -4.53 14.12
C PRO A 200 7.72 -5.74 13.60
N ARG A 201 7.97 -5.81 12.29
CA ARG A 201 8.74 -6.92 11.70
C ARG A 201 10.18 -6.94 12.21
N GLY A 202 10.80 -5.78 12.36
CA GLY A 202 12.14 -5.65 12.97
C GLY A 202 12.17 -6.11 14.43
N LEU A 203 11.07 -5.97 15.17
CA LEU A 203 10.94 -6.37 16.57
C LEU A 203 10.38 -7.80 16.74
N ALA A 204 10.09 -8.52 15.65
CA ALA A 204 9.40 -9.80 15.70
C ALA A 204 10.16 -10.89 16.47
N SER A 205 11.49 -10.82 16.53
CA SER A 205 12.32 -11.75 17.30
C SER A 205 12.44 -11.39 18.79
N MET A 206 12.08 -10.16 19.17
CA MET A 206 12.25 -9.63 20.52
C MET A 206 10.96 -9.61 21.33
N LEU A 207 9.81 -9.67 20.66
CA LEU A 207 8.49 -9.54 21.28
C LEU A 207 7.70 -10.84 21.22
N PRO A 208 6.92 -11.18 22.27
CA PRO A 208 5.94 -12.26 22.19
C PRO A 208 4.95 -12.01 21.05
N LEU A 209 4.47 -13.10 20.41
CA LEU A 209 3.56 -13.03 19.27
C LEU A 209 2.32 -12.17 19.53
N ASN A 210 1.75 -12.25 20.74
CA ASN A 210 0.57 -11.47 21.12
C ASN A 210 0.87 -9.95 21.15
N VAL A 211 2.04 -9.56 21.67
CA VAL A 211 2.47 -8.15 21.71
C VAL A 211 2.75 -7.67 20.30
N LEU A 212 3.40 -8.49 19.47
CA LEU A 212 3.63 -8.19 18.06
C LEU A 212 2.33 -8.00 17.29
N ALA A 213 1.33 -8.86 17.50
CA ALA A 213 0.02 -8.76 16.87
C ALA A 213 -0.70 -7.45 17.22
N ILE A 214 -0.69 -7.07 18.50
CA ILE A 214 -1.26 -5.80 18.99
C ILE A 214 -0.53 -4.61 18.34
N LEU A 215 0.80 -4.64 18.32
CA LEU A 215 1.60 -3.59 17.70
C LEU A 215 1.32 -3.46 16.20
N MET A 216 1.28 -4.59 15.46
CA MET A 216 0.93 -4.62 14.05
C MET A 216 -0.47 -4.05 13.80
N PHE A 217 -1.44 -4.40 14.64
CA PHE A 217 -2.80 -3.87 14.53
C PHE A 217 -2.82 -2.35 14.64
N PHE A 218 -2.21 -1.78 15.68
CA PHE A 218 -2.18 -0.33 15.88
C PHE A 218 -1.43 0.38 14.76
N ILE A 219 -0.28 -0.15 14.34
CA ILE A 219 0.47 0.43 13.22
C ILE A 219 -0.35 0.39 11.95
N ILE A 220 -1.03 -0.72 11.63
CA ILE A 220 -1.84 -0.79 10.42
C ILE A 220 -3.05 0.15 10.52
N MET A 221 -3.70 0.20 11.68
CA MET A 221 -4.85 1.05 11.94
C MET A 221 -4.52 2.54 11.83
N PHE A 222 -3.35 3.00 12.27
CA PHE A 222 -2.97 4.42 12.23
C PHE A 222 -2.14 4.80 11.01
N VAL A 223 -1.09 4.03 10.71
CA VAL A 223 -0.09 4.37 9.68
C VAL A 223 -0.65 4.16 8.28
N THR A 224 -1.53 3.18 8.06
CA THR A 224 -2.13 2.93 6.74
C THR A 224 -3.06 4.04 6.28
N PRO A 225 -4.08 4.46 7.05
CA PRO A 225 -4.93 5.56 6.63
C PRO A 225 -4.18 6.90 6.60
N TRP A 226 -3.12 7.06 7.39
CA TRP A 226 -2.29 8.26 7.35
C TRP A 226 -1.49 8.32 6.04
N LEU A 227 -0.83 7.22 5.67
CA LEU A 227 -0.15 7.08 4.39
C LEU A 227 -1.10 7.39 3.23
N TYR A 228 -2.27 6.74 3.19
CA TYR A 228 -3.21 6.95 2.10
C TYR A 228 -3.74 8.39 2.08
N SER A 229 -4.08 8.99 3.22
CA SER A 229 -4.54 10.38 3.23
C SER A 229 -3.46 11.37 2.78
N SER A 230 -2.20 11.14 3.17
CA SER A 230 -1.07 11.94 2.72
C SER A 230 -0.80 11.79 1.23
N LEU A 231 -0.91 10.58 0.69
CA LEU A 231 -0.77 10.34 -0.75
C LEU A 231 -1.97 10.88 -1.54
N THR A 232 -3.19 10.84 -1.00
CA THR A 232 -4.36 11.49 -1.61
C THR A 232 -4.12 12.98 -1.77
N PHE A 233 -3.66 13.65 -0.71
CA PHE A 233 -3.36 15.07 -0.77
C PHE A 233 -2.23 15.38 -1.76
N ALA A 234 -1.18 14.55 -1.77
CA ALA A 234 -0.10 14.69 -2.73
C ALA A 234 -0.60 14.49 -4.17
N TYR A 235 -1.50 13.53 -4.41
CA TYR A 235 -2.11 13.28 -5.71
C TYR A 235 -2.86 14.52 -6.21
N ILE A 236 -3.76 15.09 -5.40
CA ILE A 236 -4.55 16.28 -5.75
C ILE A 236 -3.63 17.46 -6.13
N LYS A 237 -2.64 17.78 -5.29
CA LYS A 237 -1.70 18.89 -5.60
C LYS A 237 -0.92 18.66 -6.90
N LEU A 238 -0.44 17.44 -7.12
CA LEU A 238 0.35 17.13 -8.30
C LEU A 238 -0.50 17.06 -9.57
N GLU A 239 -1.79 16.78 -9.44
CA GLU A 239 -2.74 16.85 -10.54
C GLU A 239 -2.98 18.31 -10.97
N GLU A 240 -3.19 19.21 -10.01
CA GLU A 240 -3.33 20.66 -10.26
C GLU A 240 -2.09 21.28 -10.94
N ASP A 241 -0.91 20.67 -10.78
CA ASP A 241 0.34 21.13 -11.40
C ASP A 241 0.54 20.66 -12.85
N VAL A 242 -0.25 19.69 -13.32
CA VAL A 242 -0.11 19.06 -14.65
C VAL A 242 -1.17 19.53 -15.64
N VAL A 243 -2.26 20.14 -15.14
CA VAL A 243 -3.30 20.82 -15.93
C VAL A 243 -2.87 22.26 -16.19
#